data_AF-A0A3E3IZ77-F1
#
_entry.id   AF-A0A3E3IZ77-F1
#
_cell.length_a   1.000
_cell.length_b   1.000
_cell.length_c   1.000
_cell.angle_alpha   90.00
_cell.angle_beta   90.00
_cell.angle_gamma   90.00
#
_symmetry.space_group_name_H-M   'P 1'
#
loop_
_entity.id
_entity.type
_entity.pdbx_description
1 polymer ?
#
loop_
_entity_poly.entity_id
_entity_poly.type
_entity_poly.pdbx_seq_one_letter_code
_entity_poly.pdbx_strand_id
1 'polypeptide(L)'
;MKTYSACKTQPAANLLTLLIMWRFFIYRKLPVNQKTVGSDLRGCGYRRNSKRGEKESMNCKFCGAEVEEGAKFCPNCGKNLEEASEKKKCPQCGAELEKDAKFCLKCGCSLEKKAAPKGNKKLIIGIIVLAVVVCVGAGIGLVAHKKAVEKAAYEQRLAEERAAEEARKELIKTYEQKAIELNDAINGTKNNFNLLSTMYDTSTDLNTGLLGPDFFTEYVQGLCASEITTEKERKRDIDKIYTELQDIGCEEEEVQELKAAIEDYYFAYCDRYDFLVEGNFSVANFKSKEENSAKNFSSKSSEVQSILSHIFVEGATEANESDEGNESKEAGTDL
;
A
#
# COMPACT_ATOMS: atom_id res chain seq x y z
N MET A 1 16.97 -56.14 -5.73
CA MET A 1 18.05 -55.97 -6.72
C MET A 1 17.44 -55.49 -8.03
N LYS A 2 18.07 -54.45 -8.62
CA LYS A 2 17.80 -53.82 -9.94
C LYS A 2 16.63 -52.83 -9.97
N THR A 3 16.74 -51.59 -10.45
CA THR A 3 17.84 -50.62 -10.69
C THR A 3 17.11 -49.31 -11.03
N TYR A 4 17.40 -48.21 -10.33
CA TYR A 4 16.89 -46.88 -10.65
C TYR A 4 17.56 -46.36 -11.92
N SER A 5 16.78 -45.95 -12.92
CA SER A 5 17.29 -45.24 -14.10
C SER A 5 17.06 -43.75 -13.91
N ALA A 6 18.15 -43.01 -13.73
CA ALA A 6 18.17 -41.56 -13.61
C ALA A 6 18.07 -40.92 -15.00
N CYS A 7 16.96 -40.25 -15.30
CA CYS A 7 16.87 -39.36 -16.45
C CYS A 7 17.31 -37.95 -16.02
N LYS A 8 18.54 -37.58 -16.41
CA LYS A 8 19.04 -36.21 -16.33
C LYS A 8 18.49 -35.43 -17.52
N THR A 9 17.64 -34.43 -17.28
CA THR A 9 17.41 -33.34 -18.23
C THR A 9 17.77 -32.03 -17.54
N GLN A 10 18.82 -31.38 -18.04
CA GLN A 10 19.20 -30.01 -17.71
C GLN A 10 18.14 -29.04 -18.26
N PRO A 11 17.70 -28.03 -17.51
CA PRO A 11 17.02 -26.89 -18.12
C PRO A 11 18.07 -26.00 -18.78
N ALA A 12 17.95 -25.79 -20.09
CA ALA A 12 18.68 -24.75 -20.80
C ALA A 12 18.24 -23.39 -20.22
N ALA A 13 19.16 -22.72 -19.52
CA ALA A 13 18.96 -21.38 -19.00
C ALA A 13 18.78 -20.41 -20.18
N ASN A 14 17.53 -19.98 -20.40
CA ASN A 14 17.17 -19.06 -21.47
C ASN A 14 17.60 -17.63 -21.09
N LEU A 15 18.08 -16.83 -22.05
CA LEU A 15 18.65 -15.49 -21.82
C LEU A 15 17.72 -14.55 -21.02
N LEU A 16 16.41 -14.80 -21.07
CA LEU A 16 15.37 -14.07 -20.33
C LEU A 16 15.44 -14.30 -18.81
N THR A 17 15.86 -15.48 -18.35
CA THR A 17 16.01 -15.81 -16.92
C THR A 17 17.22 -15.12 -16.28
N LEU A 18 18.28 -14.88 -17.05
CA LEU A 18 19.44 -14.11 -16.59
C LEU A 18 19.14 -12.61 -16.46
N LEU A 19 18.27 -12.06 -17.32
CA LEU A 19 17.82 -10.67 -17.23
C LEU A 19 16.89 -10.42 -16.02
N ILE A 20 16.08 -11.41 -15.64
CA ILE A 20 15.21 -11.35 -14.46
C ILE A 20 16.05 -11.44 -13.16
N MET A 21 17.10 -12.28 -13.13
CA MET A 21 18.00 -12.34 -11.98
C MET A 21 18.89 -11.09 -11.81
N TRP A 22 19.23 -10.38 -12.89
CA TRP A 22 19.96 -9.10 -12.82
C TRP A 22 19.09 -7.97 -12.26
N ARG A 23 17.78 -8.00 -12.51
CA ARG A 23 16.82 -7.01 -12.00
C ARG A 23 16.57 -7.14 -10.49
N PHE A 24 16.75 -8.35 -9.92
CA PHE A 24 16.66 -8.59 -8.47
C PHE A 24 17.88 -8.11 -7.67
N PHE A 25 19.07 -7.99 -8.30
CA PHE A 25 20.31 -7.64 -7.59
C PHE A 25 20.51 -6.12 -7.40
N ILE A 26 19.78 -5.27 -8.14
CA ILE A 26 19.91 -3.81 -8.07
C ILE A 26 18.99 -3.17 -7.00
N TYR A 27 17.91 -3.83 -6.58
CA TYR A 27 16.90 -3.22 -5.68
C TYR A 27 17.01 -3.58 -4.19
N ARG A 28 18.00 -4.37 -3.78
CA ARG A 28 18.19 -4.72 -2.35
C ARG A 28 19.21 -3.81 -1.67
N LYS A 29 18.90 -2.50 -1.55
CA LYS A 29 19.34 -1.61 -0.45
C LYS A 29 18.50 -0.33 -0.41
N LEU A 30 17.33 -0.41 0.20
CA LEU A 30 16.69 0.74 0.84
C LEU A 30 16.81 0.56 2.36
N PRO A 31 17.45 1.50 3.10
CA PRO A 31 17.30 1.55 4.55
C PRO A 31 15.94 2.19 4.90
N VAL A 32 15.11 1.45 5.62
CA VAL A 32 13.91 1.94 6.30
C VAL A 32 14.36 2.81 7.48
N ASN A 33 13.96 4.09 7.51
CA ASN A 33 14.17 4.98 8.64
C ASN A 33 12.82 5.23 9.32
N GLN A 34 12.61 4.58 10.46
CA GLN A 34 11.47 4.85 11.35
C GLN A 34 11.65 6.24 11.97
N LYS A 35 10.73 7.16 11.65
CA LYS A 35 10.49 8.32 12.51
C LYS A 35 9.14 8.16 13.20
N THR A 36 9.25 8.07 14.52
CA THR A 36 8.21 8.08 15.52
C THR A 36 7.31 9.31 15.39
N VAL A 37 6.01 9.07 15.51
CA VAL A 37 4.96 10.08 15.60
C VAL A 37 5.10 10.77 16.95
N GLY A 38 5.36 12.08 16.94
CA GLY A 38 5.40 12.94 18.12
C GLY A 38 4.33 14.01 18.00
N SER A 39 3.15 13.73 18.56
CA SER A 39 2.08 14.69 18.79
C SER A 39 2.36 15.46 20.09
N ASP A 40 2.64 16.76 20.00
CA ASP A 40 2.13 17.71 21.00
C ASP A 40 2.28 19.16 20.50
N LEU A 41 1.13 19.73 20.15
CA LEU A 41 0.92 21.16 20.02
C LEU A 41 0.61 21.71 21.42
N ARG A 42 1.47 22.58 21.96
CA ARG A 42 1.10 23.53 23.02
C ARG A 42 2.06 24.73 23.07
N GLY A 43 1.49 25.91 22.86
CA GLY A 43 1.68 27.05 23.79
C GLY A 43 2.84 28.02 23.57
N CYS A 44 2.48 29.20 23.06
CA CYS A 44 2.96 30.55 23.39
C CYS A 44 4.44 30.80 23.78
N GLY A 45 5.07 31.70 23.02
CA GLY A 45 6.24 32.45 23.45
C GLY A 45 6.65 33.54 22.46
N TYR A 46 5.85 34.62 22.36
CA TYR A 46 6.28 35.84 21.65
C TYR A 46 7.45 36.46 22.42
N ARG A 47 8.67 36.37 21.89
CA ARG A 47 9.81 37.14 22.41
C ARG A 47 10.36 38.04 21.31
N ARG A 48 9.96 39.31 21.37
CA ARG A 48 10.63 40.42 20.68
C ARG A 48 12.11 40.38 21.06
N ASN A 49 13.02 40.39 20.09
CA ASN A 49 14.34 40.95 20.33
C ASN A 49 14.73 41.91 19.21
N SER A 50 14.77 43.16 19.62
CA SER A 50 15.30 44.32 18.92
C SER A 50 16.78 44.44 19.26
N LYS A 51 17.52 45.15 18.38
CA LYS A 51 18.85 45.74 18.55
C LYS A 51 19.99 44.86 18.02
N ARG A 52 21.06 45.40 17.44
CA ARG A 52 21.51 46.74 17.00
C ARG A 52 22.83 46.44 16.27
N GLY A 53 23.25 47.33 15.36
CA GLY A 53 24.56 47.23 14.73
C GLY A 53 25.67 47.06 15.78
N GLU A 54 26.49 46.03 15.57
CA GLU A 54 27.73 45.80 16.27
C GLU A 54 28.63 47.02 16.00
N LYS A 55 28.87 47.82 17.02
CA LYS A 55 29.98 48.76 17.03
C LYS A 55 31.19 48.00 17.56
N GLU A 56 32.18 47.78 16.72
CA GLU A 56 33.46 47.22 17.11
C GLU A 56 34.15 48.20 18.09
N SER A 57 34.59 47.68 19.24
CA SER A 57 35.24 48.42 20.31
C SER A 57 36.68 47.94 20.49
N MET A 58 37.58 48.87 20.81
CA MET A 58 39.00 48.61 21.06
C MET A 58 39.42 49.14 22.43
N ASN A 59 40.37 48.50 23.10
CA ASN A 59 40.87 48.98 24.38
C ASN A 59 41.97 50.05 24.20
N CYS A 60 41.89 51.12 24.98
CA CYS A 60 42.91 52.15 25.07
C CYS A 60 44.22 51.55 25.56
N LYS A 61 45.29 51.68 24.77
CA LYS A 61 46.62 51.12 25.08
C LYS A 61 47.31 51.78 26.29
N PHE A 62 46.81 52.92 26.77
CA PHE A 62 47.41 53.68 27.87
C PHE A 62 46.72 53.46 29.23
N CYS A 63 45.40 53.27 29.25
CA CYS A 63 44.63 53.08 30.49
C CYS A 63 43.76 51.82 30.51
N GLY A 64 43.68 51.06 29.42
CA GLY A 64 42.89 49.83 29.30
C GLY A 64 41.39 50.02 29.09
N ALA A 65 40.88 51.26 29.20
CA ALA A 65 39.46 51.57 29.02
C ALA A 65 38.97 51.24 27.60
N GLU A 66 37.74 50.75 27.48
CA GLU A 66 37.11 50.46 26.19
C GLU A 66 36.78 51.76 25.44
N VAL A 67 37.11 51.81 24.15
CA VAL A 67 36.97 52.98 23.28
C VAL A 67 36.37 52.53 21.94
N GLU A 68 35.48 53.32 21.34
CA GLU A 68 34.95 53.01 20.01
C GLU A 68 36.07 53.03 18.96
N GLU A 69 36.03 52.08 18.02
CA GLU A 69 37.00 52.05 16.92
C GLU A 69 36.94 53.35 16.08
N GLY A 70 38.09 54.01 15.92
CA GLY A 70 38.21 55.28 15.19
C GLY A 70 38.23 56.55 16.07
N ALA A 71 38.14 56.44 17.40
CA ALA A 71 38.29 57.59 18.29
C ALA A 71 39.75 58.11 18.32
N LYS A 72 39.94 59.40 18.04
CA LYS A 72 41.27 60.04 18.02
C LYS A 72 41.88 60.26 19.39
N PHE A 73 41.05 60.39 20.42
CA PHE A 73 41.49 60.57 21.81
C PHE A 73 40.69 59.65 22.71
N CYS A 74 41.34 59.09 23.74
CA CYS A 74 40.64 58.28 24.71
C CYS A 74 39.76 59.18 25.61
N PRO A 75 38.44 58.94 25.71
CA PRO A 75 37.55 59.77 26.52
C PRO A 75 37.82 59.68 28.03
N ASN A 76 38.54 58.65 28.47
CA ASN A 76 38.82 58.41 29.88
C ASN A 76 40.16 59.04 30.31
N CYS A 77 41.23 58.88 29.51
CA CYS A 77 42.55 59.40 29.88
C CYS A 77 43.01 60.65 29.09
N GLY A 78 42.23 61.10 28.11
CA GLY A 78 42.50 62.30 27.30
C GLY A 78 43.68 62.18 26.33
N LYS A 79 44.38 61.03 26.28
CA LYS A 79 45.55 60.82 25.40
C LYS A 79 45.14 60.53 23.96
N ASN A 80 45.92 61.05 23.01
CA ASN A 80 45.75 60.82 21.59
C ASN A 80 46.06 59.34 21.24
N LEU A 81 45.11 58.66 20.59
CA LEU A 81 45.21 57.26 20.17
C LEU A 81 45.78 57.12 18.74
N GLU A 82 45.76 58.17 17.91
CA GLU A 82 46.36 58.17 16.57
C GLU A 82 47.91 58.21 16.63
N GLU A 83 48.48 58.91 17.60
CA GLU A 83 49.95 59.07 17.75
C GLU A 83 50.67 57.82 18.27
N ALA A 84 49.94 56.79 18.73
CA ALA A 84 50.54 55.55 19.22
C ALA A 84 50.92 54.54 18.11
N SER A 85 50.67 54.85 16.83
CA SER A 85 50.82 53.89 15.71
C SER A 85 52.10 54.01 14.88
N GLU A 86 53.06 54.83 15.31
CA GLU A 86 54.27 55.09 14.51
C GLU A 86 55.53 54.34 14.96
N LYS A 87 55.38 53.41 15.90
CA LYS A 87 56.45 52.50 16.30
C LYS A 87 56.09 51.07 15.93
N LYS A 88 56.61 50.61 14.78
CA LYS A 88 56.50 49.19 14.39
C LYS A 88 57.25 48.37 15.45
N LYS A 89 56.65 47.31 15.97
CA LYS A 89 57.36 46.36 16.83
C LYS A 89 57.74 45.15 16.00
N CYS A 90 58.94 44.60 16.23
CA CYS A 90 59.35 43.39 15.55
C CYS A 90 58.42 42.23 15.93
N PRO A 91 57.78 41.53 14.97
CA PRO A 91 56.88 40.42 15.28
C PRO A 91 57.58 39.23 15.93
N GLN A 92 58.92 39.14 15.83
CA GLN A 92 59.69 38.02 16.37
C GLN A 92 60.28 38.30 17.76
N CYS A 93 60.70 39.53 18.07
CA CYS A 93 61.38 39.84 19.33
C CYS A 93 60.77 41.00 20.13
N GLY A 94 59.72 41.65 19.60
CA GLY A 94 59.02 42.74 20.28
C GLY A 94 59.78 44.07 20.35
N ALA A 95 61.00 44.15 19.81
CA ALA A 95 61.80 45.37 19.80
C ALA A 95 61.13 46.50 18.99
N GLU A 96 61.24 47.74 19.47
CA GLU A 96 60.81 48.92 18.72
C GLU A 96 61.67 49.09 17.47
N LEU A 97 61.02 49.27 16.33
CA LEU A 97 61.62 49.46 15.01
C LEU A 97 61.37 50.89 14.57
N GLU A 98 62.39 51.51 13.98
CA GLU A 98 62.22 52.77 13.28
C GLU A 98 61.28 52.61 12.07
N LYS A 99 60.62 53.71 11.69
CA LYS A 99 59.54 53.73 10.69
C LYS A 99 59.90 53.02 9.37
N ASP A 100 61.19 53.02 9.02
CA ASP A 100 61.74 52.50 7.76
C ASP A 100 62.79 51.37 7.92
N ALA A 101 62.87 50.75 9.10
CA ALA A 101 63.81 49.64 9.32
C ALA A 101 63.41 48.40 8.49
N LYS A 102 64.24 48.03 7.49
CA LYS A 102 64.05 46.83 6.65
C LYS A 102 64.34 45.51 7.38
N PHE A 103 65.20 45.57 8.39
CA PHE A 103 65.59 44.44 9.23
C PHE A 103 65.60 44.89 10.70
N CYS A 104 65.29 43.97 11.62
CA CYS A 104 65.39 44.27 13.04
C CYS A 104 66.85 44.24 13.52
N LEU A 105 67.35 45.35 14.07
CA LEU A 105 68.73 45.46 14.58
C LEU A 105 69.02 44.58 15.82
N LYS A 106 67.98 44.11 16.52
CA LYS A 106 68.13 43.23 17.69
C LYS A 106 68.10 41.73 17.37
N CYS A 107 67.29 41.29 16.40
CA CYS A 107 67.13 39.86 16.09
C CYS A 107 67.49 39.48 14.65
N GLY A 108 67.80 40.43 13.77
CA GLY A 108 68.19 40.19 12.38
C GLY A 108 67.04 39.84 11.42
N CYS A 109 65.79 39.77 11.90
CA CYS A 109 64.66 39.35 11.06
C CYS A 109 64.26 40.42 10.04
N SER A 110 64.02 40.00 8.79
CA SER A 110 63.59 40.86 7.68
C SER A 110 62.10 41.19 7.77
N LEU A 111 61.77 42.46 7.58
CA LEU A 111 60.42 43.01 7.74
C LEU A 111 59.80 43.44 6.40
N GLU A 112 60.47 43.12 5.29
CA GLU A 112 59.89 43.33 3.97
C GLU A 112 58.68 42.42 3.80
N LYS A 113 57.48 43.03 3.74
CA LYS A 113 56.25 42.32 3.37
C LYS A 113 56.49 41.68 2.01
N LYS A 114 56.60 40.35 1.97
CA LYS A 114 56.42 39.60 0.72
C LYS A 114 55.09 40.04 0.14
N ALA A 115 55.14 40.74 -0.99
CA ALA A 115 53.93 41.16 -1.69
C ALA A 115 53.11 39.90 -2.00
N ALA A 116 51.86 39.89 -1.55
CA ALA A 116 50.89 38.90 -1.98
C ALA A 116 50.90 38.83 -3.51
N PRO A 117 50.87 37.63 -4.13
CA PRO A 117 50.98 37.52 -5.57
C PRO A 117 49.84 38.32 -6.21
N LYS A 118 50.20 39.27 -7.08
CA LYS A 118 49.24 40.01 -7.92
C LYS A 118 48.60 39.02 -8.88
N GLY A 119 47.51 38.39 -8.44
CA GLY A 119 46.74 37.45 -9.24
C GLY A 119 46.09 38.16 -10.44
N ASN A 120 46.17 37.53 -11.61
CA ASN A 120 45.51 38.00 -12.83
C ASN A 120 43.99 38.04 -12.60
N LYS A 121 43.44 39.25 -12.37
CA LYS A 121 42.01 39.47 -12.09
C LYS A 121 41.08 38.83 -13.14
N LYS A 122 41.53 38.74 -14.40
CA LYS A 122 40.81 38.06 -15.50
C LYS A 122 40.65 36.55 -15.27
N LEU A 123 41.65 35.89 -14.68
CA LEU A 123 41.61 34.47 -14.36
C LEU A 123 40.65 34.19 -13.19
N ILE A 124 40.68 35.04 -12.16
CA ILE A 124 39.80 34.95 -10.99
C ILE A 124 38.33 35.14 -11.41
N ILE A 125 38.04 36.13 -12.27
CA ILE A 125 36.70 36.35 -12.81
C ILE A 125 36.22 35.13 -13.61
N GLY A 126 37.07 34.55 -14.46
CA GLY A 126 36.74 33.33 -15.21
C GLY A 126 36.40 32.14 -14.31
N ILE A 127 37.16 31.93 -13.24
CA ILE A 127 36.91 30.86 -12.25
C ILE A 127 35.59 31.10 -11.50
N ILE A 128 35.29 32.34 -11.12
CA ILE A 128 34.04 32.68 -10.42
C ILE A 128 32.83 32.46 -11.33
N VAL A 129 32.89 32.89 -12.60
CA VAL A 129 31.80 32.68 -13.56
C VAL A 129 31.57 31.19 -13.81
N LEU A 130 32.65 30.41 -13.99
CA LEU A 130 32.55 28.95 -14.12
C LEU A 130 31.91 28.32 -12.88
N ALA A 131 32.33 28.71 -11.68
CA ALA A 131 31.78 28.21 -10.42
C ALA A 131 30.28 28.53 -10.30
N VAL A 132 29.85 29.74 -10.65
CA VAL A 132 28.43 30.13 -10.63
C VAL A 132 27.62 29.29 -11.60
N VAL A 133 28.11 29.09 -12.84
CA VAL A 133 27.42 28.25 -13.84
C VAL A 133 27.29 26.80 -13.35
N VAL A 134 28.33 26.24 -12.74
CA VAL A 134 28.31 24.89 -12.16
C VAL A 134 27.31 24.82 -10.99
N CYS A 135 27.29 25.82 -10.10
CA CYS A 135 26.34 25.87 -8.99
C CYS A 135 24.88 25.98 -9.46
N VAL A 136 24.62 26.79 -10.49
CA VAL A 136 23.28 26.92 -11.08
C VAL A 136 22.86 25.62 -11.75
N GLY A 137 23.74 24.98 -12.52
CA GLY A 137 23.49 23.68 -13.15
C GLY A 137 23.20 22.58 -12.12
N ALA A 138 23.99 22.52 -11.03
CA ALA A 138 23.77 21.58 -9.93
C ALA A 138 22.45 21.83 -9.20
N GLY A 139 22.08 23.11 -8.97
CA GLY A 139 20.81 23.48 -8.35
C GLY A 139 19.60 23.05 -9.17
N ILE A 140 19.61 23.31 -10.49
CA ILE A 140 18.55 22.87 -11.41
C ILE A 140 18.48 21.34 -11.46
N GLY A 141 19.63 20.66 -11.54
CA GLY A 141 19.71 19.20 -11.52
C GLY A 141 19.11 18.57 -10.26
N LEU A 142 19.38 19.13 -9.08
CA LEU A 142 18.80 18.67 -7.81
C LEU A 142 17.29 18.85 -7.77
N VAL A 143 16.77 19.98 -8.26
CA VAL A 143 15.31 20.23 -8.30
C VAL A 143 14.62 19.27 -9.27
N ALA A 144 15.19 19.07 -10.47
CA ALA A 144 14.64 18.14 -11.45
C ALA A 144 14.68 16.69 -10.93
N HIS A 145 15.77 16.28 -10.30
CA HIS A 145 15.90 14.96 -9.68
C HIS A 145 14.87 14.77 -8.55
N LYS A 146 14.69 15.78 -7.68
CA LYS A 146 13.69 15.72 -6.61
C LYS A 146 12.27 15.52 -7.17
N LYS A 147 11.87 16.30 -8.18
CA LYS A 147 10.55 16.15 -8.83
C LYS A 147 10.38 14.78 -9.49
N ALA A 148 11.41 14.26 -10.15
CA ALA A 148 11.36 12.95 -10.79
C ALA A 148 11.20 11.82 -9.75
N VAL A 149 11.91 11.90 -8.62
CA VAL A 149 11.77 10.95 -7.51
C VAL A 149 10.38 11.01 -6.87
N GLU A 150 9.85 12.21 -6.62
CA GLU A 150 8.50 12.39 -6.07
C GLU A 150 7.42 11.85 -7.03
N LYS A 151 7.55 12.12 -8.34
CA LYS A 151 6.65 11.59 -9.36
C LYS A 151 6.68 10.06 -9.43
N ALA A 152 7.86 9.45 -9.43
CA ALA A 152 8.00 7.99 -9.46
C ALA A 152 7.40 7.34 -8.19
N ALA A 153 7.60 7.95 -7.02
CA ALA A 153 6.99 7.46 -5.78
C ALA A 153 5.46 7.59 -5.78
N TYR A 154 4.93 8.65 -6.38
CA TYR A 154 3.48 8.82 -6.57
C TYR A 154 2.90 7.78 -7.52
N GLU A 155 3.52 7.59 -8.69
CA GLU A 155 3.10 6.59 -9.68
C GLU A 155 3.12 5.17 -9.11
N GLN A 156 4.12 4.85 -8.30
CA GLN A 156 4.18 3.54 -7.64
C GLN A 156 3.03 3.34 -6.65
N ARG A 157 2.70 4.33 -5.82
CA ARG A 157 1.57 4.24 -4.88
C ARG A 157 0.24 4.08 -5.60
N LEU A 158 0.04 4.84 -6.67
CA LEU A 158 -1.17 4.74 -7.50
C LEU A 158 -1.30 3.37 -8.17
N ALA A 159 -0.18 2.77 -8.60
CA ALA A 159 -0.18 1.41 -9.15
C ALA A 159 -0.49 0.35 -8.08
N GLU A 160 0.04 0.50 -6.86
CA GLU A 160 -0.26 -0.38 -5.73
C GLU A 160 -1.74 -0.30 -5.33
N GLU A 161 -2.33 0.90 -5.30
CA GLU A 161 -3.76 1.13 -5.02
C GLU A 161 -4.67 0.49 -6.07
N ARG A 162 -4.38 0.69 -7.37
CA ARG A 162 -5.13 0.05 -8.46
C ARG A 162 -5.04 -1.48 -8.42
N ALA A 163 -3.85 -2.01 -8.15
CA ALA A 163 -3.67 -3.46 -8.03
C ALA A 163 -4.45 -4.05 -6.85
N ALA A 164 -4.57 -3.32 -5.75
CA ALA A 164 -5.41 -3.73 -4.62
C ALA A 164 -6.90 -3.69 -4.98
N GLU A 165 -7.36 -2.67 -5.71
CA GLU A 165 -8.74 -2.58 -6.19
C GLU A 165 -9.09 -3.72 -7.18
N GLU A 166 -8.20 -4.01 -8.12
CA GLU A 166 -8.37 -5.13 -9.07
C GLU A 166 -8.44 -6.47 -8.34
N ALA A 167 -7.55 -6.69 -7.36
CA ALA A 167 -7.56 -7.91 -6.55
C ALA A 167 -8.86 -8.06 -5.74
N ARG A 168 -9.38 -6.95 -5.20
CA ARG A 168 -10.68 -6.92 -4.51
C ARG A 168 -11.83 -7.32 -5.45
N LYS A 169 -11.90 -6.70 -6.64
CA LYS A 169 -12.94 -6.99 -7.63
C LYS A 169 -12.90 -8.45 -8.08
N GLU A 170 -11.70 -8.99 -8.31
CA GLU A 170 -11.54 -10.39 -8.70
C GLU A 170 -11.96 -11.35 -7.57
N LEU A 171 -11.70 -11.00 -6.31
CA LEU A 171 -12.15 -11.79 -5.16
C LEU A 171 -13.68 -11.86 -5.07
N ILE A 172 -14.36 -10.71 -5.19
CA ILE A 172 -15.83 -10.62 -5.18
C ILE A 172 -16.42 -11.47 -6.31
N LYS A 173 -15.90 -11.28 -7.53
CA LYS A 173 -16.34 -12.03 -8.71
C LYS A 173 -16.15 -13.54 -8.56
N THR A 174 -15.02 -13.96 -7.99
CA THR A 174 -14.75 -15.38 -7.72
C THR A 174 -15.78 -15.96 -6.75
N TYR A 175 -16.12 -15.21 -5.70
CA TYR A 175 -17.16 -15.61 -4.75
C TYR A 175 -18.54 -15.74 -5.42
N GLU A 176 -18.96 -14.74 -6.19
CA GLU A 176 -20.23 -14.75 -6.91
C GLU A 176 -20.35 -15.96 -7.85
N GLN A 177 -19.30 -16.24 -8.63
CA GLN A 177 -19.29 -17.39 -9.53
C GLN A 177 -19.47 -18.71 -8.79
N LYS A 178 -18.82 -18.86 -7.64
CA LYS A 178 -18.96 -20.05 -6.79
C LYS A 178 -20.34 -20.12 -6.11
N ALA A 179 -20.92 -18.99 -5.73
CA ALA A 179 -22.28 -18.93 -5.19
C ALA A 179 -23.33 -19.36 -6.25
N ILE A 180 -23.13 -18.96 -7.51
CA ILE A 180 -23.96 -19.41 -8.64
C ILE A 180 -23.83 -20.91 -8.85
N GLU A 181 -22.59 -21.43 -8.88
CA GLU A 181 -22.33 -22.86 -9.02
C GLU A 181 -23.06 -23.67 -7.93
N LEU A 182 -22.98 -23.21 -6.68
CA LEU A 182 -23.68 -23.83 -5.55
C LEU A 182 -25.19 -23.75 -5.70
N ASN A 183 -25.72 -22.57 -6.05
CA ASN A 183 -27.15 -22.35 -6.26
C ASN A 183 -27.70 -23.30 -7.33
N ASP A 184 -27.01 -23.44 -8.45
CA ASP A 184 -27.42 -24.29 -9.57
C ASP A 184 -27.36 -25.78 -9.19
N ALA A 185 -26.31 -26.20 -8.47
CA ALA A 185 -26.19 -27.56 -7.97
C ALA A 185 -27.34 -27.92 -7.02
N ILE A 186 -27.65 -27.05 -6.05
CA ILE A 186 -28.77 -27.23 -5.13
C ILE A 186 -30.11 -27.21 -5.88
N ASN A 187 -30.33 -26.24 -6.78
CA ASN A 187 -31.56 -26.15 -7.58
C ASN A 187 -31.80 -27.42 -8.42
N GLY A 188 -30.73 -28.04 -8.92
CA GLY A 188 -30.80 -29.31 -9.65
C GLY A 188 -31.44 -30.45 -8.85
N THR A 189 -31.37 -30.42 -7.51
CA THR A 189 -31.94 -31.48 -6.64
C THR A 189 -33.46 -31.45 -6.57
N LYS A 190 -34.08 -30.31 -6.92
CA LYS A 190 -35.53 -30.06 -6.77
C LYS A 190 -36.40 -31.15 -7.40
N ASN A 191 -36.07 -31.58 -8.61
CA ASN A 191 -36.85 -32.60 -9.31
C ASN A 191 -36.80 -33.95 -8.60
N ASN A 192 -35.62 -34.35 -8.12
CA ASN A 192 -35.49 -35.64 -7.44
C ASN A 192 -36.11 -35.59 -6.04
N PHE A 193 -35.97 -34.48 -5.33
CA PHE A 193 -36.69 -34.26 -4.08
C PHE A 193 -38.21 -34.28 -4.24
N ASN A 194 -38.75 -33.70 -5.31
CA ASN A 194 -40.18 -33.79 -5.58
C ASN A 194 -40.61 -35.23 -5.89
N LEU A 195 -39.80 -35.98 -6.65
CA LEU A 195 -40.04 -37.39 -6.94
C LEU A 195 -40.04 -38.24 -5.66
N LEU A 196 -39.01 -38.11 -4.81
CA LEU A 196 -38.94 -38.76 -3.51
C LEU A 196 -40.14 -38.41 -2.63
N SER A 197 -40.49 -37.11 -2.56
CA SER A 197 -41.69 -36.63 -1.87
C SER A 197 -42.94 -37.40 -2.29
N THR A 198 -43.21 -37.46 -3.60
CA THR A 198 -44.42 -38.12 -4.13
C THR A 198 -44.46 -39.61 -3.83
N MET A 199 -43.30 -40.28 -3.85
CA MET A 199 -43.21 -41.71 -3.53
C MET A 199 -43.50 -41.98 -2.06
N TYR A 200 -42.92 -41.19 -1.16
CA TYR A 200 -43.22 -41.31 0.27
C TYR A 200 -44.67 -40.93 0.59
N ASP A 201 -45.22 -39.89 -0.02
CA ASP A 201 -46.62 -39.50 0.18
C ASP A 201 -47.59 -40.63 -0.22
N THR A 202 -47.38 -41.22 -1.40
CA THR A 202 -48.15 -42.38 -1.90
C THR A 202 -48.10 -43.56 -0.92
N SER A 203 -46.93 -43.79 -0.30
CA SER A 203 -46.78 -44.84 0.71
C SER A 203 -47.53 -44.55 2.01
N THR A 204 -47.63 -43.28 2.41
CA THR A 204 -48.36 -42.88 3.62
C THR A 204 -49.85 -43.17 3.48
N ASP A 205 -50.41 -42.98 2.28
CA ASP A 205 -51.81 -43.29 1.99
C ASP A 205 -52.06 -44.81 1.93
N LEU A 206 -51.09 -45.59 1.44
CA LEU A 206 -51.13 -47.07 1.39
C LEU A 206 -50.95 -47.74 2.76
N ASN A 207 -50.29 -47.08 3.71
CA ASN A 207 -50.02 -47.56 5.08
C ASN A 207 -51.27 -47.68 5.98
N THR A 208 -52.47 -47.44 5.44
CA THR A 208 -53.74 -47.50 6.16
C THR A 208 -54.29 -48.92 6.35
N GLY A 209 -53.59 -49.96 5.89
CA GLY A 209 -54.03 -51.34 6.07
C GLY A 209 -52.90 -52.38 6.04
N LEU A 210 -52.67 -53.02 7.19
CA LEU A 210 -52.05 -54.35 7.37
C LEU A 210 -50.55 -54.44 7.69
N LEU A 211 -49.67 -53.58 7.16
CA LEU A 211 -48.24 -53.59 7.48
C LEU A 211 -47.87 -52.25 8.12
N GLY A 212 -47.16 -52.27 9.25
CA GLY A 212 -46.88 -51.06 10.04
C GLY A 212 -46.04 -50.02 9.28
N PRO A 213 -45.99 -48.77 9.78
CA PRO A 213 -45.38 -47.64 9.08
C PRO A 213 -43.92 -47.87 8.69
N ASP A 214 -43.15 -48.56 9.53
CA ASP A 214 -41.71 -48.79 9.32
C ASP A 214 -41.43 -49.76 8.17
N PHE A 215 -42.32 -50.73 7.93
CA PHE A 215 -42.16 -51.71 6.85
C PHE A 215 -42.25 -51.06 5.46
N PHE A 216 -43.18 -50.11 5.31
CA PHE A 216 -43.35 -49.39 4.06
C PHE A 216 -42.22 -48.40 3.78
N THR A 217 -41.65 -47.78 4.82
CA THR A 217 -40.49 -46.88 4.65
C THR A 217 -39.29 -47.61 4.04
N GLU A 218 -38.97 -48.82 4.53
CA GLU A 218 -37.86 -49.62 3.99
C GLU A 218 -38.14 -50.10 2.56
N TYR A 219 -39.39 -50.47 2.25
CA TYR A 219 -39.81 -50.84 0.91
C TYR A 219 -39.71 -49.68 -0.09
N VAL A 220 -40.18 -48.49 0.30
CA VAL A 220 -40.11 -47.28 -0.53
C VAL A 220 -38.66 -46.86 -0.74
N GLN A 221 -37.82 -46.93 0.30
CA GLN A 221 -36.38 -46.70 0.16
C GLN A 221 -35.73 -47.66 -0.85
N GLY A 222 -36.16 -48.92 -0.86
CA GLY A 222 -35.73 -49.90 -1.87
C GLY A 222 -36.16 -49.52 -3.29
N LEU A 223 -37.40 -49.04 -3.47
CA LEU A 223 -37.89 -48.55 -4.77
C LEU A 223 -37.17 -47.27 -5.23
N CYS A 224 -36.86 -46.38 -4.30
CA CYS A 224 -36.18 -45.11 -4.54
C CYS A 224 -34.64 -45.23 -4.53
N ALA A 225 -34.08 -46.44 -4.49
CA ALA A 225 -32.66 -46.62 -4.20
C ALA A 225 -31.74 -45.92 -5.22
N SER A 226 -32.11 -45.91 -6.49
CA SER A 226 -31.37 -45.18 -7.55
C SER A 226 -31.37 -43.68 -7.32
N GLU A 227 -32.53 -43.11 -7.02
CA GLU A 227 -32.74 -41.70 -6.77
C GLU A 227 -32.01 -41.25 -5.50
N ILE A 228 -32.09 -42.04 -4.43
CA ILE A 228 -31.38 -41.82 -3.17
C ILE A 228 -29.87 -41.87 -3.39
N THR A 229 -29.38 -42.82 -4.17
CA THR A 229 -27.94 -42.93 -4.48
C THR A 229 -27.46 -41.71 -5.27
N THR A 230 -28.25 -41.28 -6.26
CA THR A 230 -27.98 -40.07 -7.03
C THR A 230 -27.91 -38.83 -6.12
N GLU A 231 -28.83 -38.69 -5.15
CA GLU A 231 -28.77 -37.58 -4.19
C GLU A 231 -27.56 -37.64 -3.27
N LYS A 232 -27.16 -38.84 -2.84
CA LYS A 232 -25.94 -39.02 -2.02
C LYS A 232 -24.68 -38.57 -2.77
N GLU A 233 -24.61 -38.82 -4.07
CA GLU A 233 -23.52 -38.32 -4.90
C GLU A 233 -23.57 -36.80 -5.05
N ARG A 234 -24.74 -36.25 -5.37
CA ARG A 234 -24.91 -34.79 -5.49
C ARG A 234 -24.65 -34.04 -4.20
N LYS A 235 -25.03 -34.60 -3.04
CA LYS A 235 -24.72 -34.04 -1.72
C LYS A 235 -23.22 -33.89 -1.52
N ARG A 236 -22.44 -34.89 -1.90
CA ARG A 236 -20.97 -34.84 -1.82
C ARG A 236 -20.39 -33.70 -2.66
N ASP A 237 -20.92 -33.51 -3.86
CA ASP A 237 -20.46 -32.43 -4.75
C ASP A 237 -20.89 -31.05 -4.23
N ILE A 238 -22.14 -30.91 -3.77
CA ILE A 238 -22.66 -29.68 -3.14
C ILE A 238 -21.86 -29.30 -1.89
N ASP A 239 -21.56 -30.26 -1.02
CA ASP A 239 -20.75 -30.03 0.19
C ASP A 239 -19.34 -29.59 -0.14
N LYS A 240 -18.77 -30.15 -1.21
CA LYS A 240 -17.47 -29.72 -1.71
C LYS A 240 -17.52 -28.28 -2.22
N ILE A 241 -18.51 -27.93 -3.02
CA ILE A 241 -18.68 -26.56 -3.54
C ILE A 241 -18.88 -25.57 -2.39
N TYR A 242 -19.70 -25.92 -1.40
CA TYR A 242 -19.92 -25.06 -0.22
C TYR A 242 -18.64 -24.85 0.60
N THR A 243 -17.84 -25.91 0.80
CA THR A 243 -16.53 -25.80 1.47
C THR A 243 -15.58 -24.91 0.67
N GLU A 244 -15.48 -25.12 -0.65
CA GLU A 244 -14.67 -24.28 -1.54
C GLU A 244 -15.11 -22.80 -1.50
N LEU A 245 -16.41 -22.54 -1.40
CA LEU A 245 -16.96 -21.18 -1.27
C LEU A 245 -16.55 -20.53 0.06
N GLN A 246 -16.62 -21.28 1.17
CA GLN A 246 -16.19 -20.79 2.49
C GLN A 246 -14.68 -20.47 2.52
N ASP A 247 -13.86 -21.25 1.81
CA ASP A 247 -12.40 -21.08 1.74
C ASP A 247 -11.96 -19.81 0.99
N ILE A 248 -12.84 -19.17 0.20
CA ILE A 248 -12.52 -17.92 -0.52
C ILE A 248 -12.21 -16.78 0.47
N GLY A 249 -12.80 -16.80 1.67
CA GLY A 249 -12.48 -15.82 2.71
C GLY A 249 -12.82 -14.36 2.34
N CYS A 250 -13.83 -14.14 1.51
CA CYS A 250 -14.30 -12.80 1.16
C CYS A 250 -15.03 -12.16 2.37
N GLU A 251 -14.53 -11.01 2.82
CA GLU A 251 -15.12 -10.22 3.93
C GLU A 251 -15.74 -8.90 3.46
N GLU A 252 -15.80 -8.66 2.14
CA GLU A 252 -16.32 -7.44 1.54
C GLU A 252 -17.82 -7.24 1.85
N GLU A 253 -18.20 -6.00 2.17
CA GLU A 253 -19.56 -5.64 2.60
C GLU A 253 -20.61 -5.98 1.54
N GLU A 254 -20.27 -5.81 0.25
CA GLU A 254 -21.13 -6.11 -0.90
C GLU A 254 -21.53 -7.58 -1.00
N VAL A 255 -20.74 -8.48 -0.40
CA VAL A 255 -20.95 -9.93 -0.50
C VAL A 255 -21.59 -10.50 0.77
N GLN A 256 -21.67 -9.73 1.86
CA GLN A 256 -22.18 -10.23 3.15
C GLN A 256 -23.63 -10.71 3.06
N GLU A 257 -24.48 -9.97 2.35
CA GLU A 257 -25.88 -10.36 2.14
C GLU A 257 -25.99 -11.67 1.34
N LEU A 258 -25.25 -11.77 0.23
CA LEU A 258 -25.20 -12.99 -0.58
C LEU A 258 -24.67 -14.18 0.22
N LYS A 259 -23.64 -13.97 1.04
CA LYS A 259 -23.05 -14.99 1.91
C LYS A 259 -24.07 -15.56 2.89
N ALA A 260 -24.79 -14.69 3.60
CA ALA A 260 -25.83 -15.11 4.53
C ALA A 260 -26.96 -15.86 3.82
N ALA A 261 -27.43 -15.36 2.67
CA ALA A 261 -28.50 -16.00 1.91
C ALA A 261 -28.10 -17.39 1.37
N ILE A 262 -26.87 -17.53 0.88
CA ILE A 262 -26.34 -18.82 0.40
C ILE A 262 -26.18 -19.82 1.54
N GLU A 263 -25.70 -19.38 2.70
CA GLU A 263 -25.59 -20.22 3.90
C GLU A 263 -26.96 -20.74 4.35
N ASP A 264 -27.95 -19.85 4.46
CA ASP A 264 -29.33 -20.22 4.77
C ASP A 264 -29.90 -21.20 3.74
N TYR A 265 -29.62 -20.99 2.45
CA TYR A 265 -30.11 -21.87 1.40
C TYR A 265 -29.47 -23.26 1.45
N TYR A 266 -28.16 -23.33 1.71
CA TYR A 266 -27.44 -24.58 1.92
C TYR A 266 -27.99 -25.37 3.11
N PHE A 267 -28.30 -24.70 4.23
CA PHE A 267 -28.90 -25.37 5.39
C PHE A 267 -30.32 -25.84 5.13
N ALA A 268 -31.15 -25.04 4.45
CA ALA A 268 -32.49 -25.47 4.02
C ALA A 268 -32.42 -26.69 3.09
N TYR A 269 -31.40 -26.77 2.23
CA TYR A 269 -31.10 -27.96 1.44
C TYR A 269 -30.72 -29.16 2.31
N CYS A 270 -29.82 -29.00 3.28
CA CYS A 270 -29.41 -30.07 4.19
C CYS A 270 -30.60 -30.63 4.98
N ASP A 271 -31.46 -29.77 5.51
CA ASP A 271 -32.68 -30.19 6.22
C ASP A 271 -33.58 -31.05 5.31
N ARG A 272 -33.71 -30.67 4.04
CA ARG A 272 -34.52 -31.39 3.06
C ARG A 272 -33.87 -32.71 2.65
N TYR A 273 -32.55 -32.73 2.51
CA TYR A 273 -31.76 -33.94 2.25
C TYR A 273 -31.90 -34.94 3.41
N ASP A 274 -31.68 -34.51 4.65
CA ASP A 274 -31.77 -35.37 5.83
C ASP A 274 -33.18 -35.94 6.02
N PHE A 275 -34.19 -35.15 5.66
CA PHE A 275 -35.57 -35.60 5.64
C PHE A 275 -35.80 -36.67 4.55
N LEU A 276 -35.59 -36.37 3.27
CA LEU A 276 -36.00 -37.25 2.16
C LEU A 276 -35.04 -38.41 1.87
N VAL A 277 -33.74 -38.22 2.11
CA VAL A 277 -32.68 -39.13 1.68
C VAL A 277 -32.18 -39.98 2.83
N GLU A 278 -31.92 -39.39 4.00
CA GLU A 278 -31.56 -40.13 5.21
C GLU A 278 -32.78 -40.71 5.93
N GLY A 279 -34.00 -40.37 5.48
CA GLY A 279 -35.24 -40.97 5.96
C GLY A 279 -35.57 -40.59 7.41
N ASN A 280 -35.17 -39.39 7.85
CA ASN A 280 -35.34 -38.97 9.24
C ASN A 280 -36.76 -38.45 9.52
N PHE A 281 -37.76 -39.31 9.35
CA PHE A 281 -39.18 -39.02 9.60
C PHE A 281 -40.03 -40.26 9.87
N SER A 282 -41.17 -40.03 10.52
CA SER A 282 -42.26 -41.01 10.59
C SER A 282 -43.34 -40.68 9.56
N VAL A 283 -44.07 -41.69 9.10
CA VAL A 283 -45.22 -41.56 8.20
C VAL A 283 -46.24 -40.55 8.72
N ALA A 284 -46.49 -40.54 10.04
CA ALA A 284 -47.44 -39.64 10.69
C ALA A 284 -47.02 -38.16 10.63
N ASN A 285 -45.73 -37.89 10.59
CA ASN A 285 -45.19 -36.52 10.58
C ASN A 285 -44.77 -36.06 9.17
N PHE A 286 -44.77 -36.96 8.19
CA PHE A 286 -44.25 -36.71 6.84
C PHE A 286 -44.87 -35.47 6.20
N LYS A 287 -46.20 -35.43 5.99
CA LYS A 287 -46.88 -34.31 5.31
C LYS A 287 -46.56 -32.95 5.94
N SER A 288 -46.60 -32.87 7.28
CA SER A 288 -46.30 -31.61 7.99
C SER A 288 -44.83 -31.18 7.87
N LYS A 289 -43.89 -32.12 7.88
CA LYS A 289 -42.45 -31.85 7.80
C LYS A 289 -42.02 -31.56 6.36
N GLU A 290 -42.62 -32.25 5.41
CA GLU A 290 -42.46 -32.02 3.97
C GLU A 290 -42.90 -30.61 3.59
N GLU A 291 -44.11 -30.20 3.98
CA GLU A 291 -44.65 -28.87 3.62
C GLU A 291 -43.76 -27.74 4.17
N ASN A 292 -43.30 -27.86 5.41
CA ASN A 292 -42.39 -26.89 6.03
C ASN A 292 -41.03 -26.86 5.34
N SER A 293 -40.43 -28.03 5.09
CA SER A 293 -39.14 -28.15 4.41
C SER A 293 -39.22 -27.60 2.97
N ALA A 294 -40.30 -27.89 2.24
CA ALA A 294 -40.48 -27.43 0.88
C ALA A 294 -40.70 -25.93 0.77
N LYS A 295 -41.49 -25.33 1.68
CA LYS A 295 -41.66 -23.88 1.77
C LYS A 295 -40.36 -23.18 2.11
N ASN A 296 -39.62 -23.69 3.11
CA ASN A 296 -38.34 -23.11 3.51
C ASN A 296 -37.34 -23.15 2.35
N PHE A 297 -37.17 -24.32 1.70
CA PHE A 297 -36.32 -24.49 0.53
C PHE A 297 -36.68 -23.52 -0.61
N SER A 298 -37.98 -23.41 -0.95
CA SER A 298 -38.41 -22.52 -2.03
C SER A 298 -38.19 -21.05 -1.69
N SER A 299 -38.44 -20.65 -0.45
CA SER A 299 -38.23 -19.26 0.00
C SER A 299 -36.75 -18.88 -0.11
N LYS A 300 -35.85 -19.74 0.38
CA LYS A 300 -34.40 -19.50 0.35
C LYS A 300 -33.81 -19.54 -1.06
N SER A 301 -34.30 -20.43 -1.91
CA SER A 301 -33.96 -20.46 -3.34
C SER A 301 -34.31 -19.13 -4.03
N SER A 302 -35.50 -18.57 -3.76
CA SER A 302 -35.93 -17.29 -4.35
C SER A 302 -35.14 -16.10 -3.82
N GLU A 303 -34.78 -16.10 -2.53
CA GLU A 303 -33.94 -15.07 -1.90
C GLU A 303 -32.56 -14.98 -2.58
N VAL A 304 -31.88 -16.12 -2.72
CA VAL A 304 -30.58 -16.21 -3.40
C VAL A 304 -30.68 -15.77 -4.86
N GLN A 305 -31.70 -16.22 -5.60
CA GLN A 305 -31.90 -15.82 -7.00
C GLN A 305 -32.11 -14.31 -7.13
N SER A 306 -32.86 -13.70 -6.20
CA SER A 306 -33.07 -12.25 -6.19
C SER A 306 -31.74 -11.51 -6.01
N ILE A 307 -30.95 -11.87 -5.00
CA ILE A 307 -29.67 -11.22 -4.70
C ILE A 307 -28.70 -11.36 -5.89
N LEU A 308 -28.55 -12.57 -6.42
CA LEU A 308 -27.70 -12.81 -7.60
C LEU A 308 -28.14 -11.96 -8.80
N SER A 309 -29.45 -11.79 -9.02
CA SER A 309 -29.95 -10.97 -10.13
C SER A 309 -29.62 -9.49 -10.00
N HIS A 310 -29.53 -8.95 -8.78
CA HIS A 310 -29.18 -7.55 -8.53
C HIS A 310 -27.69 -7.28 -8.77
N ILE A 311 -26.82 -8.18 -8.32
CA ILE A 311 -25.36 -8.09 -8.47
C ILE A 311 -24.96 -8.03 -9.96
N PHE A 312 -25.61 -8.81 -10.83
CA PHE A 312 -25.34 -8.80 -12.27
C PHE A 312 -25.69 -7.48 -12.99
N VAL A 313 -26.58 -6.66 -12.42
CA VAL A 313 -27.00 -5.40 -13.05
C VAL A 313 -25.97 -4.29 -12.81
N GLU A 314 -25.34 -4.23 -11.65
CA GLU A 314 -24.35 -3.20 -11.31
C GLU A 314 -23.01 -3.40 -12.05
N GLY A 315 -22.58 -4.65 -12.24
CA GLY A 315 -21.37 -4.97 -13.00
C GLY A 315 -21.43 -4.64 -14.51
N ALA A 316 -22.62 -4.52 -15.09
CA ALA A 316 -22.82 -4.15 -16.49
C ALA A 316 -22.80 -2.62 -16.71
N THR A 317 -23.10 -1.83 -15.68
CA THR A 317 -23.12 -0.37 -15.76
C THR A 317 -21.72 0.24 -15.60
N GLU A 318 -20.85 -0.34 -14.79
CA GLU A 318 -19.49 0.20 -14.56
C GLU A 318 -18.54 -0.01 -15.75
N ALA A 319 -18.80 -1.00 -16.61
CA ALA A 319 -17.96 -1.27 -17.79
C ALA A 319 -18.14 -0.25 -18.94
N ASN A 320 -19.13 0.65 -18.86
CA ASN A 320 -19.45 1.61 -19.93
C ASN A 320 -19.02 3.05 -19.63
N GLU A 321 -18.51 3.37 -18.43
CA GLU A 321 -18.13 4.75 -18.06
C GLU A 321 -16.63 5.05 -18.12
N SER A 322 -15.77 4.07 -18.41
CA SER A 322 -14.30 4.27 -18.38
C SER A 322 -13.63 4.69 -19.70
N ASP A 323 -14.38 4.93 -20.79
CA ASP A 323 -13.79 5.25 -22.11
C ASP A 323 -14.12 6.66 -22.69
N GLU A 324 -14.91 7.49 -21.99
CA GLU A 324 -15.20 8.86 -22.44
C GLU A 324 -14.49 9.92 -21.58
N GLY A 325 -13.19 10.06 -21.77
CA GLY A 325 -12.44 11.10 -21.08
C GLY A 325 -11.02 11.29 -21.56
N ASN A 326 -10.84 11.86 -22.76
CA ASN A 326 -9.99 13.05 -22.99
C ASN A 326 -9.71 13.26 -24.49
N GLU A 327 -10.64 13.92 -25.19
CA GLU A 327 -10.28 14.63 -26.42
C GLU A 327 -10.95 16.00 -26.43
N SER A 328 -10.28 16.99 -25.82
CA SER A 328 -10.50 18.37 -26.25
C SER A 328 -9.32 19.29 -25.94
N LYS A 329 -8.98 20.05 -26.99
CA LYS A 329 -8.23 21.33 -27.05
C LYS A 329 -6.73 21.21 -27.32
N GLU A 330 -6.36 21.46 -28.57
CA GLU A 330 -5.61 22.67 -28.92
C GLU A 330 -5.73 22.95 -30.43
N ALA A 331 -6.60 23.89 -30.79
CA ALA A 331 -6.55 24.56 -32.09
C ALA A 331 -6.99 26.01 -31.89
N GLY A 332 -6.00 26.89 -31.82
CA GLY A 332 -6.21 28.33 -31.82
C GLY A 332 -4.94 29.08 -31.42
N THR A 333 -4.17 29.52 -32.42
CA THR A 333 -3.57 30.87 -32.47
C THR A 333 -3.04 31.15 -33.88
N ASP A 334 -3.68 32.11 -34.55
CA ASP A 334 -3.12 33.26 -35.28
C ASP A 334 -1.92 33.08 -36.24
N LEU A 335 -2.16 33.32 -37.54
CA LEU A 335 -1.80 34.57 -38.26
C LEU A 335 -2.22 34.54 -39.74
#